data_AF-A0A2P2E5T4-F1
#
_entry.id   AF-A0A2P2E5T4-F1
#
_cell.length_a   1.000
_cell.length_b   1.000
_cell.length_c   1.000
_cell.angle_alpha   90.00
_cell.angle_beta   90.00
_cell.angle_gamma   90.00
#
_symmetry.space_group_name_H-M   'P 1'
#
loop_
_entity.id
_entity.type
_entity.pdbx_description
1 polymer ?
#
loop_
_entity_poly.entity_id
_entity_poly.type
_entity_poly.pdbx_seq_one_letter_code
_entity_poly.pdbx_strand_id
1 'polypeptide(L)'
;MTEKWTDEATELAVMMRKRGDTAAAIAHALARQLGFVVSRNAVIGKMKRMEEAGKIPKFERPTTPRLVNAVKPAPRPKPTRKWRDLLAAKRAAADPDAAALAAEQIEVQPAPKPLADIYTRVELAGRSSVTLTDLRQHHCRFPQEDAQGRTVFCGKPRVAGSSWCAEHQARCVVVIEPKAKKGPTRRGRGPARHERAVPLRTVFDRTTAGLDMLR
;
A
#
# COMPACT_ATOMS: atom_id res chain seq x y z
N MET A 1 17.91 9.43 10.78
CA MET A 1 19.05 9.69 9.87
C MET A 1 18.76 8.92 8.59
N THR A 2 18.62 9.59 7.45
CA THR A 2 18.52 8.89 6.15
C THR A 2 19.93 8.42 5.79
N GLU A 3 20.27 7.21 6.23
CA GLU A 3 21.54 6.59 5.90
C GLU A 3 21.65 6.48 4.38
N LYS A 4 22.57 7.26 3.82
CA LYS A 4 22.88 7.28 2.39
C LYS A 4 23.41 5.90 2.03
N TRP A 5 23.01 5.37 0.86
CA TRP A 5 23.49 4.07 0.37
C TRP A 5 25.02 4.03 0.37
N THR A 6 25.60 3.17 1.21
CA THR A 6 27.04 2.91 1.23
C THR A 6 27.41 1.98 0.07
N ASP A 7 28.68 2.00 -0.30
CA ASP A 7 29.20 1.16 -1.37
C ASP A 7 29.15 -0.32 -0.98
N GLU A 8 29.52 -0.65 0.27
CA GLU A 8 29.42 -2.01 0.84
C GLU A 8 27.97 -2.55 0.80
N ALA A 9 26.99 -1.74 1.18
CA ALA A 9 25.57 -2.13 1.11
C ALA A 9 25.09 -2.32 -0.33
N THR A 10 25.65 -1.54 -1.27
CA THR A 10 25.31 -1.66 -2.68
C THR A 10 25.91 -2.95 -3.28
N GLU A 11 27.17 -3.26 -2.96
CA GLU A 11 27.86 -4.47 -3.42
C GLU A 11 27.19 -5.74 -2.93
N LEU A 12 26.87 -5.81 -1.62
CA LEU A 12 26.15 -6.95 -1.04
C LEU A 12 24.76 -7.12 -1.66
N ALA A 13 24.02 -6.01 -1.86
CA ALA A 13 22.71 -6.05 -2.49
C ALA A 13 22.79 -6.54 -3.94
N VAL A 14 23.81 -6.13 -4.71
CA VAL A 14 24.06 -6.59 -6.08
C VAL A 14 24.40 -8.07 -6.10
N MET A 15 25.26 -8.54 -5.20
CA MET A 15 25.63 -9.96 -5.08
C MET A 15 24.40 -10.84 -4.83
N MET A 16 23.59 -10.49 -3.83
CA MET A 16 22.37 -11.23 -3.51
C MET A 16 21.33 -11.16 -4.63
N ARG A 17 21.24 -10.02 -5.33
CA ARG A 17 20.35 -9.85 -6.48
C ARG A 17 20.75 -10.75 -7.65
N LYS A 18 22.05 -10.90 -7.93
CA LYS A 18 22.58 -11.85 -8.93
C LYS A 18 22.28 -13.30 -8.54
N ARG A 19 22.27 -13.61 -7.24
CA ARG A 19 21.85 -14.92 -6.71
C ARG A 19 20.33 -15.17 -6.86
N GLY A 20 19.54 -14.14 -7.15
CA GLY A 20 18.08 -14.23 -7.27
C GLY A 20 17.33 -14.01 -5.96
N ASP A 21 17.97 -13.44 -4.94
CA ASP A 21 17.32 -13.18 -3.66
C ASP A 21 16.24 -12.09 -3.78
N THR A 22 15.17 -12.26 -3.00
CA THR A 22 14.08 -11.28 -2.98
C THR A 22 14.52 -9.99 -2.27
N ALA A 23 13.89 -8.86 -2.62
CA ALA A 23 14.21 -7.58 -1.99
C ALA A 23 14.00 -7.54 -0.46
N ALA A 24 13.14 -8.41 0.08
CA ALA A 24 12.98 -8.56 1.52
C ALA A 24 14.18 -9.28 2.15
N ALA A 25 14.64 -10.36 1.52
CA ALA A 25 15.83 -11.10 1.96
C ALA A 25 17.08 -10.20 1.94
N ILE A 26 17.24 -9.40 0.89
CA ILE A 26 18.33 -8.41 0.79
C ILE A 26 18.25 -7.38 1.92
N ALA A 27 17.07 -6.82 2.21
CA ALA A 27 16.90 -5.88 3.32
C ALA A 27 17.28 -6.50 4.67
N HIS A 28 16.88 -7.75 4.92
CA HIS A 28 17.25 -8.46 6.15
C HIS A 28 18.74 -8.77 6.23
N ALA A 29 19.40 -9.10 5.13
CA ALA A 29 20.83 -9.35 5.08
C ALA A 29 21.63 -8.07 5.34
N LEU A 30 21.24 -6.94 4.72
CA LEU A 30 21.84 -5.63 4.97
C LEU A 30 21.75 -5.23 6.45
N ALA A 31 20.58 -5.42 7.06
CA ALA A 31 20.41 -5.15 8.49
C ALA A 31 21.26 -6.07 9.39
N ARG A 32 21.42 -7.35 9.02
CA ARG A 32 22.18 -8.32 9.82
C ARG A 32 23.69 -8.18 9.68
N GLN A 33 24.19 -7.92 8.47
CA GLN A 33 25.63 -7.95 8.18
C GLN A 33 26.28 -6.58 8.34
N LEU A 34 25.58 -5.51 7.94
CA LEU A 34 26.13 -4.16 7.89
C LEU A 34 25.44 -3.21 8.88
N GLY A 35 24.45 -3.69 9.65
CA GLY A 35 23.60 -2.84 10.49
C GLY A 35 22.75 -1.84 9.70
N PHE A 36 22.73 -1.95 8.37
CA PHE A 36 22.08 -0.98 7.48
C PHE A 36 20.59 -1.28 7.36
N VAL A 37 19.78 -0.48 8.06
CA VAL A 37 18.33 -0.72 8.16
C VAL A 37 17.62 -0.02 7.01
N VAL A 38 17.21 -0.81 6.01
CA VAL A 38 16.42 -0.34 4.87
C VAL A 38 15.11 -1.07 4.71
N SER A 39 14.09 -0.34 4.24
CA SER A 39 12.82 -0.96 3.88
C SER A 39 12.95 -1.76 2.58
N ARG A 40 12.13 -2.81 2.44
CA ARG A 40 12.01 -3.60 1.22
C ARG A 40 11.78 -2.73 -0.03
N ASN A 41 11.01 -1.65 0.08
CA ASN A 41 10.74 -0.75 -1.05
C ASN A 41 11.96 0.11 -1.42
N ALA A 42 12.78 0.50 -0.44
CA ALA A 42 14.04 1.21 -0.70
C ALA A 42 15.01 0.33 -1.49
N VAL A 43 15.10 -0.96 -1.14
CA VAL A 43 15.92 -1.95 -1.88
C VAL A 43 15.40 -2.12 -3.31
N ILE A 44 14.08 -2.26 -3.52
CA ILE A 44 13.50 -2.36 -4.87
C ILE A 44 13.84 -1.13 -5.71
N GLY A 45 13.65 0.07 -5.15
CA GLY A 45 13.93 1.31 -5.86
C GLY A 45 15.40 1.42 -6.26
N LYS A 46 16.32 1.06 -5.35
CA LYS A 46 17.76 1.05 -5.65
C LYS A 46 18.11 0.02 -6.73
N MET A 47 17.64 -1.22 -6.59
CA MET A 47 17.92 -2.27 -7.57
C MET A 47 17.34 -1.93 -8.95
N LYS A 48 16.11 -1.42 -9.03
CA LYS A 48 15.51 -1.04 -10.32
C LYS A 48 16.34 0.03 -11.05
N ARG A 49 16.84 1.05 -10.34
CA ARG A 49 17.74 2.05 -10.93
C ARG A 49 19.07 1.44 -11.40
N MET A 50 19.60 0.46 -10.66
CA MET A 50 20.82 -0.26 -11.05
C MET A 50 20.60 -1.15 -12.27
N GLU A 51 19.39 -1.71 -12.41
CA GLU A 51 18.96 -2.53 -13.55
C GLU A 51 18.81 -1.67 -14.81
N GLU A 52 18.16 -0.51 -14.70
CA GLU A 52 18.04 0.48 -15.77
C GLU A 52 19.40 1.04 -16.20
N ALA A 53 20.37 1.14 -15.27
CA ALA A 53 21.75 1.52 -15.56
C ALA A 53 22.62 0.36 -16.11
N GLY A 54 22.05 -0.83 -16.34
CA GLY A 54 22.77 -1.99 -16.86
C GLY A 54 23.79 -2.64 -15.91
N LYS A 55 23.79 -2.27 -14.62
CA LYS A 55 24.76 -2.76 -13.63
C LYS A 55 24.38 -4.10 -13.00
N ILE A 56 23.11 -4.48 -13.10
CA ILE A 56 22.59 -5.75 -12.59
C ILE A 56 21.64 -6.41 -13.60
N PRO A 57 21.54 -7.76 -13.60
CA PRO A 57 20.60 -8.45 -14.46
C PRO A 57 19.16 -8.12 -14.09
N LYS A 58 18.28 -8.19 -15.09
CA LYS A 58 16.83 -8.07 -14.91
C LYS A 58 16.34 -9.16 -13.99
N PHE A 59 15.65 -8.77 -12.93
CA PHE A 59 15.10 -9.74 -12.00
C PHE A 59 13.76 -10.26 -12.49
N GLU A 60 13.77 -11.49 -12.96
CA GLU A 60 12.56 -12.23 -13.21
C GLU A 60 12.07 -12.81 -11.89
N ARG A 61 10.92 -12.32 -11.44
CA ARG A 61 10.27 -12.93 -10.29
C ARG A 61 9.91 -14.36 -10.69
N PRO A 62 10.27 -15.39 -9.90
CA PRO A 62 9.73 -16.71 -10.10
C PRO A 62 8.21 -16.60 -10.12
N THR A 63 7.62 -16.83 -11.27
CA THR A 63 6.18 -16.93 -11.41
C THR A 63 5.82 -18.23 -10.71
N THR A 64 5.62 -18.19 -9.39
CA THR A 64 4.94 -19.30 -8.73
C THR A 64 3.65 -19.47 -9.53
N PRO A 65 3.37 -20.65 -10.11
CA PRO A 65 2.06 -20.89 -10.68
C PRO A 65 1.08 -20.59 -9.55
N ARG A 66 0.38 -19.45 -9.68
CA ARG A 66 -0.70 -19.10 -8.78
C ARG A 66 -1.58 -20.33 -8.84
N LEU A 67 -1.71 -21.08 -7.74
CA LEU A 67 -2.56 -22.26 -7.72
C LEU A 67 -3.90 -21.83 -8.33
N VAL A 68 -4.13 -22.25 -9.58
CA VAL A 68 -5.34 -21.92 -10.34
C VAL A 68 -6.55 -22.62 -9.71
N ASN A 69 -6.29 -23.49 -8.73
CA ASN A 69 -7.25 -24.15 -7.87
C ASN A 69 -7.24 -23.59 -6.43
N ALA A 70 -6.92 -22.31 -6.22
CA ALA A 70 -7.42 -21.64 -5.03
C ALA A 70 -8.95 -21.59 -5.18
N VAL A 71 -9.64 -22.61 -4.63
CA VAL A 71 -11.09 -22.65 -4.48
C VAL A 71 -11.52 -21.25 -4.07
N LYS A 72 -12.26 -20.56 -4.94
CA LYS A 72 -12.84 -19.25 -4.59
C LYS A 72 -13.54 -19.47 -3.25
N PRO A 73 -13.11 -18.81 -2.15
CA PRO A 73 -13.77 -19.00 -0.88
C PRO A 73 -15.24 -18.70 -1.11
N ALA A 74 -16.11 -19.66 -0.75
CA ALA A 74 -17.54 -19.52 -0.94
C ALA A 74 -17.98 -18.13 -0.47
N PRO A 75 -18.87 -17.44 -1.22
CA PRO A 75 -19.33 -16.12 -0.81
C PRO A 75 -19.85 -16.23 0.63
N ARG A 76 -19.19 -15.50 1.54
CA ARG A 76 -19.60 -15.50 2.94
C ARG A 76 -21.08 -15.11 2.99
N PRO A 77 -21.93 -15.87 3.72
CA PRO A 77 -23.35 -15.56 3.80
C PRO A 77 -23.50 -14.11 4.24
N LYS A 78 -24.27 -13.32 3.47
CA LYS A 78 -24.59 -11.95 3.84
C LYS A 78 -25.34 -12.02 5.17
N PRO A 79 -24.89 -11.31 6.23
CA PRO A 79 -25.59 -11.34 7.51
C PRO A 79 -27.05 -10.92 7.29
N THR A 80 -27.98 -11.72 7.81
CA THR A 80 -29.41 -11.43 7.76
C THR A 80 -29.69 -10.10 8.45
N ARG A 81 -30.84 -9.46 8.17
CA ARG A 81 -31.24 -8.18 8.81
C ARG A 81 -31.10 -8.24 10.34
N LYS A 82 -31.54 -9.35 10.94
CA LYS A 82 -31.39 -9.64 12.38
C LYS A 82 -29.94 -9.56 12.89
N TRP A 83 -28.95 -10.02 12.11
CA TRP A 83 -27.53 -9.91 12.46
C TRP A 83 -27.00 -8.48 12.36
N ARG A 84 -27.54 -7.65 11.45
CA ARG A 84 -27.18 -6.22 11.36
C ARG A 84 -27.72 -5.45 12.55
N ASP A 85 -28.96 -5.71 12.94
CA ASP A 85 -29.61 -5.01 14.05
C ASP A 85 -28.93 -5.32 15.38
N LEU A 86 -28.57 -6.59 15.62
CA LEU A 86 -27.80 -7.00 16.79
C LEU A 86 -26.39 -6.37 16.81
N LEU A 87 -25.77 -6.20 15.65
CA LEU A 87 -24.44 -5.59 15.54
C LEU A 87 -24.50 -4.06 15.68
N ALA A 88 -25.61 -3.43 15.27
CA ALA A 88 -25.89 -2.01 15.47
C ALA A 88 -26.18 -1.73 16.95
N ALA A 89 -27.03 -2.54 17.60
CA ALA A 89 -27.30 -2.45 19.04
C ALA A 89 -26.02 -2.62 19.89
N LYS A 90 -25.15 -3.58 19.53
CA LYS A 90 -23.85 -3.74 20.19
C LYS A 90 -22.90 -2.56 20.00
N ARG A 91 -22.98 -1.83 18.88
CA ARG A 91 -22.17 -0.64 18.64
C ARG A 91 -22.72 0.57 19.40
N ALA A 92 -24.04 0.77 19.37
CA ALA A 92 -24.70 1.82 20.14
C ALA A 92 -24.49 1.66 21.65
N ALA A 93 -24.43 0.42 22.15
CA ALA A 93 -24.10 0.14 23.55
C ALA A 93 -22.61 0.35 23.90
N ALA A 94 -21.72 0.35 22.90
CA ALA A 94 -20.28 0.51 23.12
C ALA A 94 -19.80 1.96 23.00
N ASP A 95 -20.56 2.80 22.30
CA ASP A 95 -20.26 4.22 22.09
C ASP A 95 -21.56 4.99 21.75
N PRO A 96 -22.21 5.63 22.73
CA PRO A 96 -23.47 6.34 22.52
C PRO A 96 -23.31 7.62 21.69
N ASP A 97 -22.12 8.24 21.70
CA ASP A 97 -21.84 9.47 20.95
C ASP A 97 -21.67 9.20 19.44
N ALA A 98 -21.15 8.02 19.08
CA ALA A 98 -21.09 7.57 17.69
C ALA A 98 -22.47 7.26 17.08
N ALA A 99 -23.49 6.97 17.90
CA ALA A 99 -24.84 6.66 17.43
C ALA A 99 -25.63 7.93 17.06
N ALA A 100 -25.40 9.04 17.74
CA ALA A 100 -26.06 10.32 17.46
C ALA A 100 -25.65 10.90 16.09
N LEU A 101 -24.40 10.72 15.68
CA LEU A 101 -23.88 11.19 14.39
C LEU A 101 -24.32 10.32 13.19
N ALA A 102 -24.93 9.16 13.43
CA ALA A 102 -25.39 8.25 12.38
C ALA A 102 -26.85 8.49 11.95
N ALA A 103 -27.58 9.36 12.66
CA ALA A 103 -28.99 9.64 12.41
C ALA A 103 -29.23 10.81 11.44
N GLU A 104 -28.20 11.57 11.09
CA GLU A 104 -28.30 12.63 10.08
C GLU A 104 -28.45 11.97 8.69
N GLN A 105 -29.69 11.92 8.20
CA GLN A 105 -30.04 11.30 6.92
C GLN A 105 -29.46 12.12 5.76
N ILE A 106 -28.42 11.59 5.12
CA ILE A 106 -27.83 12.16 3.90
C ILE A 106 -28.77 11.88 2.73
N GLU A 107 -29.33 12.93 2.14
CA GLU A 107 -29.98 12.89 0.83
C GLU A 107 -28.99 12.34 -0.21
N VAL A 108 -29.39 11.25 -0.87
CA VAL A 108 -28.58 10.56 -1.88
C VAL A 108 -28.49 11.42 -3.14
N GLN A 109 -27.34 12.06 -3.36
CA GLN A 109 -27.05 12.71 -4.64
C GLN A 109 -26.94 11.66 -5.77
N PRO A 110 -27.51 11.92 -6.96
CA PRO A 110 -27.48 10.99 -8.07
C PRO A 110 -26.07 10.77 -8.62
N ALA A 111 -25.82 9.54 -9.09
CA ALA A 111 -24.52 9.04 -9.52
C ALA A 111 -23.80 9.99 -10.52
N PRO A 112 -22.47 10.21 -10.35
CA PRO A 112 -21.70 11.01 -11.29
C PRO A 112 -21.69 10.33 -12.67
N LYS A 113 -21.90 11.13 -13.72
CA LYS A 113 -21.83 10.72 -15.12
C LYS A 113 -20.43 10.14 -15.45
N PRO A 114 -20.34 9.19 -16.40
CA PRO A 114 -19.11 8.48 -16.71
C PRO A 114 -17.97 9.42 -17.15
N LEU A 115 -16.76 9.04 -16.74
CA LEU A 115 -15.48 9.76 -16.77
C LEU A 115 -14.89 9.97 -18.20
N ALA A 116 -15.71 10.22 -19.21
CA ALA A 116 -15.30 10.18 -20.61
C ALA A 116 -14.83 11.52 -21.20
N ASP A 117 -14.82 12.63 -20.43
CA ASP A 117 -14.61 13.97 -21.01
C ASP A 117 -13.49 14.79 -20.36
N ILE A 118 -12.57 14.15 -19.63
CA ILE A 118 -11.52 14.88 -18.88
C ILE A 118 -10.55 15.66 -19.80
N TYR A 119 -10.45 15.29 -21.07
CA TYR A 119 -9.64 15.98 -22.08
C TYR A 119 -10.47 16.58 -23.22
N THR A 120 -11.69 17.07 -22.96
CA THR A 120 -12.38 17.86 -23.98
C THR A 120 -11.49 19.00 -24.44
N ARG A 121 -11.23 19.03 -25.74
CA ARG A 121 -10.69 20.17 -26.47
C ARG A 121 -11.65 21.33 -26.29
N VAL A 122 -11.50 22.07 -25.20
CA VAL A 122 -12.29 23.28 -24.97
C VAL A 122 -11.83 24.26 -26.03
N GLU A 123 -12.69 24.59 -26.99
CA GLU A 123 -12.43 25.67 -27.93
C GLU A 123 -12.04 26.92 -27.14
N LEU A 124 -10.78 27.34 -27.29
CA LEU A 124 -10.15 28.44 -26.53
C LEU A 124 -10.71 29.83 -26.88
N ALA A 125 -11.86 29.91 -27.56
CA ALA A 125 -12.48 31.18 -27.88
C ALA A 125 -12.92 31.87 -26.58
N GLY A 126 -12.12 32.84 -26.12
CA GLY A 126 -12.41 33.69 -24.97
C GLY A 126 -11.77 33.29 -23.64
N ARG A 127 -10.87 32.30 -23.60
CA ARG A 127 -10.11 31.95 -22.37
C ARG A 127 -8.71 32.57 -22.44
N SER A 128 -8.28 33.18 -21.35
CA SER A 128 -6.95 33.78 -21.17
C SER A 128 -5.85 32.71 -21.11
N SER A 129 -5.57 32.01 -22.22
CA SER A 129 -4.49 31.03 -22.27
C SER A 129 -3.14 31.72 -22.29
N VAL A 130 -2.18 31.11 -21.60
CA VAL A 130 -0.83 31.66 -21.40
C VAL A 130 0.18 30.57 -21.75
N THR A 131 1.26 30.92 -22.43
CA THR A 131 2.33 29.98 -22.78
C THR A 131 3.17 29.61 -21.54
N LEU A 132 4.04 28.61 -21.66
CA LEU A 132 4.97 28.27 -20.57
C LEU A 132 5.85 29.45 -20.16
N THR A 133 6.30 30.26 -21.12
CA THR A 133 7.19 31.41 -20.91
C THR A 133 6.50 32.56 -20.19
N ASP A 134 5.20 32.74 -20.42
CA ASP A 134 4.41 33.84 -19.86
C ASP A 134 3.71 33.45 -18.54
N LEU A 135 3.84 32.19 -18.12
CA LEU A 135 3.23 31.69 -16.90
C LEU A 135 3.87 32.33 -15.65
N ARG A 136 3.05 32.97 -14.81
CA ARG A 136 3.49 33.64 -13.58
C ARG A 136 2.99 32.92 -12.33
N GLN A 137 3.53 33.28 -11.18
CA GLN A 137 3.26 32.55 -9.93
C GLN A 137 1.76 32.50 -9.58
N HIS A 138 1.04 33.59 -9.86
CA HIS A 138 -0.39 33.78 -9.59
C HIS A 138 -1.31 33.15 -10.65
N HIS A 139 -0.77 32.62 -11.76
CA HIS A 139 -1.57 32.00 -12.81
C HIS A 139 -1.89 30.53 -12.51
N CYS A 140 -3.05 30.09 -13.00
CA CYS A 140 -3.48 28.70 -13.01
C CYS A 140 -2.63 27.90 -14.00
N ARG A 141 -2.06 26.80 -13.51
CA ARG A 141 -1.10 25.94 -14.25
C ARG A 141 -1.77 24.72 -14.89
N PHE A 142 -3.08 24.77 -15.11
CA PHE A 142 -3.78 23.65 -15.74
C PHE A 142 -3.40 23.57 -17.23
N PRO A 143 -2.82 22.46 -17.71
CA PRO A 143 -2.41 22.31 -19.10
C PRO A 143 -3.63 22.17 -20.01
N GLN A 144 -3.58 22.82 -21.16
CA GLN A 144 -4.58 22.83 -22.21
C GLN A 144 -3.86 22.72 -23.56
N GLU A 145 -4.56 22.26 -24.58
CA GLU A 145 -4.06 22.23 -25.96
C GLU A 145 -4.71 23.35 -26.74
N ASP A 146 -3.92 24.21 -27.38
CA ASP A 146 -4.48 25.23 -28.26
C ASP A 146 -5.05 24.64 -29.57
N ALA A 147 -5.65 25.47 -30.42
CA ALA A 147 -6.20 25.02 -31.69
C ALA A 147 -5.14 24.32 -32.57
N GLN A 148 -3.88 24.72 -32.43
CA GLN A 148 -2.70 24.21 -33.11
C GLN A 148 -2.04 23.01 -32.40
N GLY A 149 -2.63 22.52 -31.30
CA GLY A 149 -2.11 21.37 -30.53
C GLY A 149 -0.89 21.68 -29.66
N ARG A 150 -0.55 22.96 -29.45
CA ARG A 150 0.52 23.37 -28.54
C ARG A 150 0.03 23.35 -27.10
N THR A 151 0.91 22.96 -26.18
CA THR A 151 0.61 23.00 -24.75
C THR A 151 0.59 24.43 -24.24
N VAL A 152 -0.60 24.92 -23.90
CA VAL A 152 -0.84 26.21 -23.24
C VAL A 152 -1.40 25.98 -21.84
N PHE A 153 -1.41 27.02 -21.01
CA PHE A 153 -1.90 26.96 -19.64
C PHE A 153 -3.11 27.87 -19.44
N CYS A 154 -3.97 27.52 -18.49
CA CYS A 154 -5.21 28.27 -18.23
C CYS A 154 -5.04 29.76 -17.93
N GLY A 155 -3.96 30.20 -17.29
CA GLY A 155 -3.67 31.63 -17.06
C GLY A 155 -4.52 32.37 -16.02
N LYS A 156 -5.76 31.92 -15.74
CA LYS A 156 -6.66 32.53 -14.73
C LYS A 156 -6.00 32.64 -13.34
N PRO A 157 -6.38 33.60 -12.48
CA PRO A 157 -5.82 33.70 -11.14
C PRO A 157 -6.04 32.41 -10.35
N ARG A 158 -4.97 31.94 -9.69
CA ARG A 158 -5.00 30.74 -8.85
C ARG A 158 -5.69 31.05 -7.52
N VAL A 159 -6.35 30.04 -6.96
CA VAL A 159 -6.84 30.08 -5.58
C VAL A 159 -5.65 30.02 -4.63
N ALA A 160 -5.70 30.75 -3.52
CA ALA A 160 -4.65 30.71 -2.50
C ALA A 160 -4.41 29.28 -2.01
N GLY A 161 -3.14 28.87 -1.90
CA GLY A 161 -2.77 27.50 -1.54
C GLY A 161 -2.93 26.44 -2.64
N SER A 162 -3.43 26.81 -3.82
CA SER A 162 -3.62 25.93 -4.97
C SER A 162 -2.74 26.35 -6.15
N SER A 163 -2.45 25.41 -7.06
CA SER A 163 -1.80 25.68 -8.35
C SER A 163 -2.81 26.01 -9.46
N TRP A 164 -4.11 26.01 -9.13
CA TRP A 164 -5.20 26.06 -10.07
C TRP A 164 -6.20 27.18 -9.73
N CYS A 165 -6.94 27.67 -10.72
CA CYS A 165 -8.12 28.52 -10.50
C CYS A 165 -9.28 27.68 -9.94
N ALA A 166 -10.35 28.33 -9.48
CA ALA A 166 -11.49 27.63 -8.87
C ALA A 166 -12.06 26.51 -9.75
N GLU A 167 -12.20 26.77 -11.07
CA GLU A 167 -12.70 25.80 -12.05
C GLU A 167 -11.78 24.56 -12.14
N HIS A 168 -10.47 24.77 -12.30
CA HIS A 168 -9.53 23.65 -12.45
C HIS A 168 -9.20 22.96 -11.13
N GLN A 169 -9.32 23.67 -10.00
CA GLN A 169 -9.21 23.06 -8.69
C GLN A 169 -10.33 22.05 -8.45
N ALA A 170 -11.57 22.38 -8.81
CA ALA A 170 -12.70 21.44 -8.71
C ALA A 170 -12.51 20.19 -9.59
N ARG A 171 -11.79 20.32 -10.72
CA ARG A 171 -11.46 19.18 -11.60
C ARG A 171 -10.33 18.31 -11.05
N CYS A 172 -9.33 18.90 -10.39
CA CYS A 172 -8.14 18.19 -9.91
C CYS A 172 -8.28 17.64 -8.48
N VAL A 173 -9.14 18.24 -7.65
CA VAL A 173 -9.39 17.78 -6.29
C VAL A 173 -10.52 16.76 -6.31
N VAL A 174 -10.16 15.48 -6.34
CA VAL A 174 -11.09 14.41 -5.97
C VAL A 174 -11.18 14.36 -4.45
N VAL A 175 -12.38 14.54 -3.91
CA VAL A 175 -12.63 14.28 -2.49
C VAL A 175 -12.56 12.77 -2.31
N ILE A 176 -11.43 12.28 -1.79
CA ILE A 176 -11.30 10.88 -1.39
C ILE A 176 -11.99 10.74 -0.04
N GLU A 177 -13.25 10.32 -0.05
CA GLU A 177 -13.94 9.97 1.18
C GLU A 177 -13.16 8.87 1.91
N PRO A 178 -12.86 9.03 3.21
CA PRO A 178 -12.09 8.04 3.95
C PRO A 178 -12.89 6.73 4.00
N LYS A 179 -12.41 5.74 3.24
CA LYS A 179 -13.00 4.40 3.24
C LYS A 179 -12.94 3.85 4.66
N ALA A 180 -14.11 3.67 5.28
CA ALA A 180 -14.24 3.15 6.64
C ALA A 180 -13.30 1.95 6.84
N LYS A 181 -12.33 2.07 7.75
CA LYS A 181 -11.36 1.01 8.02
C LYS A 181 -12.13 -0.24 8.43
N LYS A 182 -12.07 -1.29 7.61
CA LYS A 182 -12.60 -2.61 8.01
C LYS A 182 -11.83 -3.02 9.26
N GLY A 183 -12.53 -3.07 10.40
CA GLY A 183 -11.96 -3.47 11.68
C GLY A 183 -11.23 -4.83 11.56
N PRO A 184 -10.28 -5.11 12.47
CA PRO A 184 -9.41 -6.27 12.38
C PRO A 184 -10.24 -7.53 12.23
N THR A 185 -9.96 -8.30 11.17
CA THR A 185 -10.58 -9.60 10.97
C THR A 185 -10.17 -10.49 12.13
N ARG A 186 -11.12 -10.80 13.02
CA ARG A 186 -10.93 -11.83 14.03
C ARG A 186 -10.65 -13.13 13.29
N ARG A 187 -9.37 -13.51 13.18
CA ARG A 187 -9.00 -14.90 12.93
C ARG A 187 -9.61 -15.69 14.07
N GLY A 188 -10.59 -16.54 13.74
CA GLY A 188 -11.23 -17.40 14.71
C GLY A 188 -10.15 -18.16 15.48
N ARG A 189 -10.11 -17.94 16.79
CA ARG A 189 -9.43 -18.81 17.73
C ARG A 189 -10.14 -20.16 17.57
N GLY A 190 -9.48 -21.13 16.92
CA GLY A 190 -9.97 -22.50 16.88
C GLY A 190 -10.20 -23.01 18.31
N PRO A 191 -11.11 -23.97 18.52
CA PRO A 191 -11.39 -24.49 19.86
C PRO A 191 -10.08 -25.00 20.49
N ALA A 192 -9.89 -24.65 21.76
CA ALA A 192 -8.75 -25.09 22.55
C ALA A 192 -8.64 -26.61 22.47
N ARG A 193 -7.47 -27.11 22.04
CA ARG A 193 -7.16 -28.54 22.17
C ARG A 193 -7.07 -28.82 23.66
N HIS A 194 -7.93 -29.70 24.16
CA HIS A 194 -7.78 -30.26 25.50
C HIS A 194 -6.40 -30.91 25.61
N GLU A 195 -5.59 -30.39 26.52
CA GLU A 195 -4.33 -31.00 26.92
C GLU A 195 -4.62 -32.37 27.53
N ARG A 196 -4.19 -33.44 26.85
CA ARG A 196 -4.04 -34.73 27.51
C ARG A 196 -2.76 -34.63 28.35
N ALA A 197 -2.92 -34.75 29.66
CA ALA A 197 -1.82 -34.85 30.61
C ALA A 197 -0.86 -35.98 30.18
N VAL A 198 0.40 -35.62 29.89
CA VAL A 198 1.48 -36.59 29.75
C VAL A 198 2.13 -36.70 31.13
N PRO A 199 2.14 -37.86 31.79
CA PRO A 199 2.79 -38.00 33.08
C PRO A 199 4.31 -37.88 32.91
N LEU A 200 4.90 -36.99 33.70
CA LEU A 200 6.35 -36.82 33.85
C LEU A 200 6.94 -38.13 34.40
N ARG A 201 7.71 -38.86 33.59
CA ARG A 201 8.66 -39.83 34.09
C ARG A 201 10.00 -39.14 34.29
N THR A 202 10.35 -39.04 35.56
CA THR A 202 11.59 -38.51 36.12
C THR A 202 12.82 -39.16 35.51
N VAL A 203 13.76 -38.32 35.11
CA VAL A 203 15.13 -38.67 34.74
C VAL A 203 15.81 -39.25 35.98
N PHE A 204 16.34 -40.48 35.88
CA PHE A 204 17.32 -40.98 36.84
C PHE A 204 18.65 -41.13 36.13
N ASP A 205 19.59 -40.31 36.58
CA ASP A 205 20.98 -40.25 36.18
C ASP A 205 21.73 -41.48 36.71
N ARG A 206 22.52 -42.15 35.86
CA ARG A 206 23.61 -43.02 36.32
C ARG A 206 24.74 -43.00 35.29
N THR A 207 25.70 -42.14 35.62
CA THR A 207 27.03 -42.02 35.07
C THR A 207 27.89 -43.26 35.42
N THR A 208 28.63 -43.75 34.42
CA THR A 208 29.99 -44.35 34.47
C THR A 208 30.35 -45.50 35.41
N ALA A 209 30.60 -46.67 34.81
CA ALA A 209 31.78 -47.55 35.01
C ALA A 209 31.76 -48.54 33.81
N GLY A 210 32.74 -48.66 32.93
CA GLY A 210 34.18 -48.77 33.17
C GLY A 210 34.60 -50.17 32.70
N LEU A 211 35.31 -50.25 31.57
CA LEU A 211 35.93 -51.46 31.01
C LEU A 211 36.96 -52.08 31.98
N ASP A 212 37.02 -53.41 32.03
CA ASP A 212 38.22 -54.28 32.14
C ASP A 212 37.70 -55.73 32.10
N MET A 213 37.89 -56.59 31.09
CA MET A 213 39.10 -57.20 30.49
C MET A 213 40.09 -57.90 31.45
N LEU A 214 40.08 -59.23 31.35
CA LEU A 214 41.15 -60.21 31.59
C LEU A 214 41.59 -60.58 33.03
N ARG A 215 41.66 -61.92 33.19
CA ARG A 215 42.26 -62.80 34.22
C ARG A 215 41.43 -63.15 35.44
#